data_AF-M0N0M9-F1
#
_entry.id   AF-M0N0M9-F1
#
_cell.length_a   1.000
_cell.length_b   1.000
_cell.length_c   1.000
_cell.angle_alpha   90.00
_cell.angle_beta   90.00
_cell.angle_gamma   90.00
#
_symmetry.space_group_name_H-M   'P 1'
#
loop_
_entity.id
_entity.type
_entity.pdbx_description
1 polymer ?
#
loop_
_entity_poly.entity_id
_entity_poly.type
_entity_poly.pdbx_seq_one_letter_code
_entity_poly.pdbx_strand_id
1 'polypeptide(L)'
;MNDQSTRPLPSWNDSEAKQSILTFVEKVTTTDSPDFVPPAERIATFDNDGTLWVEQPTYTQLAFAMDRIKALAPQHPEWKTTQPFKAVLDDDLEALAAGGRKD
;
A
#
# COMPACT_ATOMS: atom_id res chain seq x y z
N MET A 1 -29.37 15.34 16.87
CA MET A 1 -28.13 15.24 16.08
C MET A 1 -27.69 13.80 16.16
N ASN A 2 -27.83 13.01 15.10
CA ASN A 2 -27.34 11.62 15.09
C ASN A 2 -25.82 11.65 14.98
N ASP A 3 -25.16 11.15 16.01
CA ASP A 3 -23.71 11.14 16.14
C ASP A 3 -23.08 10.16 15.14
N GLN A 4 -22.59 10.70 14.02
CA GLN A 4 -21.88 9.95 12.99
C GLN A 4 -20.64 9.22 13.51
N SER A 5 -20.09 9.62 14.67
CA SER A 5 -18.91 8.98 15.27
C SER A 5 -19.19 7.62 15.91
N THR A 6 -20.47 7.24 16.07
CA THR A 6 -20.88 5.96 16.66
C THR A 6 -21.11 4.84 15.65
N ARG A 7 -21.20 5.15 14.34
CA ARG A 7 -21.44 4.12 13.31
C ARG A 7 -20.13 3.51 12.83
N PRO A 8 -19.99 2.17 12.81
CA PRO A 8 -18.79 1.53 12.28
C PRO A 8 -18.62 1.86 10.78
N LEU A 9 -17.36 2.07 10.39
CA LEU A 9 -16.96 2.34 8.99
C LEU A 9 -17.67 3.58 8.38
N PRO A 10 -17.52 4.79 8.97
CA PRO A 10 -18.27 5.98 8.55
C PRO A 10 -17.86 6.50 7.16
N SER A 11 -16.64 6.23 6.71
CA SER A 11 -16.13 6.60 5.37
C SER A 11 -16.48 5.58 4.29
N TRP A 12 -17.21 4.50 4.62
CA TRP A 12 -17.61 3.47 3.67
C TRP A 12 -19.04 3.70 3.19
N ASN A 13 -19.22 3.70 1.87
CA ASN A 13 -20.55 3.66 1.24
C ASN A 13 -21.35 2.45 1.72
N ASP A 14 -22.67 2.53 1.66
CA ASP A 14 -23.53 1.36 1.88
C ASP A 14 -23.41 0.43 0.66
N SER A 15 -22.56 -0.58 0.81
CA SER A 15 -22.17 -1.49 -0.27
C SER A 15 -22.04 -2.92 0.25
N GLU A 16 -22.07 -3.89 -0.67
CA GLU A 16 -21.86 -5.30 -0.36
C GLU A 16 -20.55 -5.55 0.39
N ALA A 17 -19.48 -4.82 0.03
CA ALA A 17 -18.19 -4.92 0.72
C ALA A 17 -18.28 -4.48 2.19
N LYS A 18 -18.92 -3.34 2.47
CA LYS A 18 -19.12 -2.87 3.84
C LYS A 18 -19.95 -3.86 4.65
N GLN A 19 -21.04 -4.36 4.09
CA GLN A 19 -21.92 -5.32 4.75
C GLN A 19 -21.18 -6.63 5.05
N SER A 20 -20.42 -7.13 4.08
CA SER A 20 -19.61 -8.36 4.23
C SER A 20 -18.57 -8.24 5.35
N ILE A 21 -17.87 -7.11 5.44
CA ILE A 21 -16.91 -6.85 6.53
C ILE A 21 -17.61 -6.87 7.89
N LEU A 22 -18.72 -6.14 8.03
CA LEU A 22 -19.46 -6.06 9.30
C LEU A 22 -20.00 -7.43 9.73
N THR A 23 -20.65 -8.14 8.82
CA THR A 23 -21.20 -9.47 9.08
C THR A 23 -20.11 -10.48 9.41
N PHE A 24 -18.97 -10.46 8.70
CA PHE A 24 -17.85 -11.35 9.00
C PHE A 24 -17.29 -11.08 10.40
N VAL A 25 -17.02 -9.81 10.73
CA VAL A 25 -16.48 -9.42 12.04
C VAL A 25 -17.45 -9.81 13.16
N GLU A 26 -18.75 -9.55 13.02
CA GLU A 26 -19.76 -9.96 14.00
C GLU A 26 -19.77 -11.48 14.19
N LYS A 27 -19.78 -12.23 13.09
CA LYS A 27 -19.81 -13.70 13.06
C LYS A 27 -18.61 -14.33 13.77
N VAL A 28 -17.40 -13.81 13.58
CA VAL A 28 -16.19 -14.40 14.19
C VAL A 28 -15.89 -13.87 15.60
N THR A 29 -16.60 -12.84 16.06
CA THR A 29 -16.37 -12.24 17.39
C THR A 29 -17.46 -12.53 18.42
N THR A 30 -18.63 -13.00 17.98
CA THR A 30 -19.73 -13.38 18.88
C THR A 30 -19.47 -14.73 19.52
N THR A 31 -19.36 -14.79 20.85
CA THR A 31 -18.95 -15.99 21.61
C THR A 31 -19.77 -17.24 21.30
N ASP A 32 -21.08 -17.09 21.10
CA ASP A 32 -22.00 -18.21 20.84
C ASP A 32 -22.15 -18.52 19.34
N SER A 33 -21.41 -17.83 18.48
CA SER A 33 -21.41 -18.10 17.04
C SER A 33 -20.70 -19.42 16.73
N PRO A 34 -21.24 -20.26 15.83
CA PRO A 34 -20.55 -21.47 15.37
C PRO A 34 -19.22 -21.17 14.64
N ASP A 35 -18.99 -19.91 14.27
CA ASP A 35 -17.81 -19.43 13.57
C ASP A 35 -16.90 -18.57 14.46
N PHE A 36 -17.13 -18.57 15.78
CA PHE A 36 -16.31 -17.80 16.72
C PHE A 36 -14.82 -18.15 16.59
N VAL A 37 -13.98 -17.12 16.46
CA VAL A 37 -12.52 -17.24 16.45
C VAL A 37 -11.96 -16.66 17.75
N PRO A 38 -11.12 -17.40 18.49
CA PRO A 38 -10.46 -16.88 19.69
C PRO A 38 -9.67 -15.60 19.40
N PRO A 39 -9.62 -14.60 20.29
CA PRO A 39 -8.94 -13.34 20.03
C PRO A 39 -7.49 -13.45 19.52
N ALA A 40 -6.74 -14.44 20.02
CA ALA A 40 -5.35 -14.67 19.62
C ALA A 40 -5.19 -15.13 18.15
N GLU A 41 -6.26 -15.62 17.53
CA GLU A 41 -6.27 -16.16 16.15
C GLU A 41 -6.89 -15.17 15.15
N ARG A 42 -7.36 -14.00 15.60
CA ARG A 42 -7.99 -12.98 14.76
C ARG A 42 -6.96 -12.15 14.00
N ILE A 43 -6.27 -12.78 13.06
CA ILE A 43 -5.23 -12.14 12.25
C ILE A 43 -5.79 -11.79 10.87
N ALA A 44 -5.63 -10.52 10.46
CA ALA A 44 -5.97 -10.04 9.12
C ALA A 44 -4.72 -9.42 8.48
N THR A 45 -4.47 -9.74 7.22
CA THR A 45 -3.34 -9.22 6.43
C THR A 45 -3.86 -8.30 5.35
N PHE A 46 -3.22 -7.15 5.18
CA PHE A 46 -3.51 -6.18 4.13
C PHE A 46 -2.26 -5.96 3.30
N ASP A 47 -2.42 -5.89 1.99
CA ASP A 47 -1.37 -5.35 1.13
C ASP A 47 -1.22 -3.83 1.36
N ASN A 48 -0.11 -3.24 0.91
CA ASN A 48 0.21 -1.83 1.15
C ASN A 48 -0.12 -0.95 -0.07
N ASP A 49 0.64 -1.10 -1.15
CA ASP A 49 0.48 -0.36 -2.41
C ASP A 49 -0.87 -0.69 -3.06
N GLY A 50 -1.63 0.34 -3.45
CA GLY A 50 -2.96 0.18 -4.06
C GLY A 50 -4.08 -0.24 -3.09
N THR A 51 -3.75 -0.66 -1.86
CA THR A 51 -4.71 -1.09 -0.85
C THR A 51 -4.82 -0.11 0.32
N LEU A 52 -3.71 0.18 1.01
CA LEU A 52 -3.68 1.11 2.15
C LEU A 52 -3.26 2.53 1.74
N TRP A 53 -2.50 2.65 0.65
CA TRP A 53 -2.09 3.93 0.10
C TRP A 53 -1.97 3.91 -1.43
N VAL A 54 -1.77 5.09 -2.02
CA VAL A 54 -1.72 5.25 -3.48
C VAL A 54 -0.47 4.63 -4.08
N GLU A 55 -0.65 4.04 -5.26
CA GLU A 55 0.43 3.43 -6.07
C GLU A 55 0.54 4.01 -7.49
N GLN A 56 -0.33 4.98 -7.81
CA GLN A 56 -0.39 5.62 -9.12
C GLN A 56 0.16 7.04 -9.04
N PRO A 57 0.93 7.50 -10.04
CA PRO A 57 1.32 6.79 -11.27
C PRO A 57 2.48 5.79 -11.09
N THR A 58 3.09 5.74 -9.90
CA THR A 58 4.15 4.79 -9.58
C THR A 58 4.18 4.49 -8.09
N TYR A 59 4.78 3.36 -7.69
CA TYR A 59 4.89 2.96 -6.30
C TYR A 59 5.58 4.03 -5.46
N THR A 60 5.04 4.30 -4.27
CA THR A 60 5.53 5.37 -3.38
C THR A 60 7.01 5.19 -3.05
N GLN A 61 7.47 3.94 -2.85
CA GLN A 61 8.87 3.64 -2.59
C GLN A 61 9.78 3.94 -3.80
N LEU A 62 9.31 3.71 -5.02
CA LEU A 62 10.07 4.00 -6.24
C LEU A 62 10.22 5.52 -6.42
N ALA A 63 9.13 6.28 -6.24
CA ALA A 63 9.17 7.74 -6.27
C ALA A 63 10.18 8.30 -5.26
N PHE A 64 10.13 7.81 -4.02
CA PHE A 64 11.10 8.19 -2.98
C PHE A 64 12.55 7.87 -3.38
N ALA A 65 12.80 6.66 -3.90
CA ALA A 65 14.16 6.26 -4.30
C ALA A 65 14.71 7.18 -5.40
N MET A 66 13.89 7.51 -6.41
CA MET A 66 14.26 8.44 -7.48
C MET A 66 14.60 9.83 -6.94
N ASP A 67 13.77 10.37 -6.05
CA ASP A 67 14.01 11.67 -5.41
C ASP A 67 15.31 11.68 -4.60
N ARG A 68 15.60 10.60 -3.86
CA ARG A 68 16.86 10.47 -3.10
C ARG A 68 18.07 10.39 -3.99
N ILE A 69 18.01 9.67 -5.11
CA ILE A 69 19.10 9.60 -6.09
C ILE A 69 19.38 11.00 -6.64
N LYS A 70 18.34 11.74 -7.06
CA LYS A 70 18.50 13.12 -7.56
C LYS A 70 19.09 14.05 -6.50
N ALA A 71 18.61 13.97 -5.26
CA ALA A 71 19.10 14.80 -4.16
C ALA A 71 20.57 14.52 -3.77
N LEU A 72 21.00 13.26 -3.87
CA LEU A 72 22.35 12.83 -3.48
C LEU A 72 23.35 12.83 -4.65
N ALA A 73 22.90 12.96 -5.91
CA ALA A 73 23.74 12.98 -7.10
C ALA A 73 24.96 13.93 -7.05
N PRO A 74 24.88 15.14 -6.44
CA PRO A 74 26.06 15.99 -6.31
C PRO A 74 27.21 15.37 -5.49
N GLN A 75 26.88 14.43 -4.60
CA GLN A 75 27.85 13.70 -3.76
C GLN A 75 28.34 12.40 -4.44
N HIS A 76 27.73 12.01 -5.56
CA HIS A 76 27.98 10.76 -6.28
C HIS A 76 28.15 11.00 -7.79
N PRO A 77 29.26 11.62 -8.24
CA PRO A 77 29.48 11.93 -9.66
C PRO A 77 29.45 10.70 -10.59
N GLU A 78 29.81 9.52 -10.07
CA GLU A 78 29.82 8.24 -10.78
C GLU A 78 28.42 7.78 -11.23
N TRP A 79 27.36 8.27 -10.59
CA TRP A 79 25.98 7.91 -10.95
C TRP A 79 25.57 8.43 -12.32
N LYS A 80 26.26 9.45 -12.87
CA LYS A 80 26.02 9.96 -14.23
C LYS A 80 26.32 8.94 -15.33
N THR A 81 27.09 7.91 -15.03
CA THR A 81 27.49 6.87 -16.00
C THR A 81 27.13 5.46 -15.56
N THR A 82 26.63 5.28 -14.34
CA THR A 82 26.35 3.96 -13.74
C THR A 82 24.85 3.67 -13.71
N GLN A 83 24.41 2.54 -14.28
CA GLN A 83 23.02 2.09 -14.17
C GLN A 83 22.73 1.43 -12.80
N PRO A 84 21.49 1.54 -12.27
CA PRO A 84 20.32 2.24 -12.82
C PRO A 84 20.29 3.75 -12.52
N PHE A 85 21.26 4.29 -11.78
CA PHE A 85 21.26 5.71 -11.37
C PHE A 85 21.24 6.68 -12.55
N LYS A 86 22.00 6.38 -13.61
CA LYS A 86 22.02 7.18 -14.84
C LYS A 86 20.61 7.32 -15.42
N ALA A 87 19.86 6.22 -15.53
CA ALA A 87 18.49 6.26 -16.06
C ALA A 87 17.56 7.12 -15.18
N VAL A 88 17.71 7.10 -13.85
CA VAL A 88 16.96 8.02 -12.96
C VAL A 88 17.33 9.49 -13.22
N LEU A 89 18.61 9.79 -13.42
CA LEU A 89 19.09 11.15 -13.63
C LEU A 89 18.73 11.71 -15.02
N ASP A 90 18.54 10.83 -16.00
CA ASP A 90 18.12 11.17 -17.35
C ASP A 90 16.58 11.13 -17.55
N ASP A 91 15.82 10.81 -16.49
CA ASP A 91 14.36 10.58 -16.53
C ASP A 91 13.91 9.46 -17.51
N ASP A 92 14.76 8.45 -17.70
CA ASP A 92 14.52 7.29 -18.58
C ASP A 92 13.80 6.16 -17.84
N LEU A 93 12.47 6.28 -17.72
CA LEU A 93 11.62 5.30 -17.05
C LEU A 93 11.57 3.94 -17.77
N GLU A 94 11.78 3.90 -19.09
CA GLU A 94 11.80 2.65 -19.85
C GLU A 94 13.05 1.82 -19.51
N ALA A 95 14.22 2.46 -19.46
CA ALA A 95 15.46 1.80 -19.05
C ALA A 95 15.39 1.32 -17.58
N LEU A 96 14.74 2.09 -16.69
CA LEU A 96 14.51 1.68 -15.31
C LEU A 96 13.60 0.45 -15.20
N ALA A 97 12.51 0.41 -15.97
CA ALA A 97 11.61 -0.73 -16.00
C ALA A 97 12.29 -1.99 -16.57
N ALA A 98 13.16 -1.83 -17.57
CA ALA A 98 13.93 -2.93 -18.16
C ALA A 98 15.03 -3.47 -17.21
N GLY A 99 15.52 -2.66 -16.28
CA GLY A 99 16.53 -3.03 -15.29
C GLY A 99 15.99 -3.82 -14.08
N GLY A 100 14.66 -3.92 -13.94
CA GLY A 100 14.02 -4.73 -12.91
C GLY A 100 14.35 -6.21 -13.11
N ARG A 101 15.06 -6.81 -12.15
CA ARG A 101 15.34 -8.25 -12.17
C ARG A 101 14.02 -9.01 -12.02
N LYS A 102 13.69 -9.82 -13.02
CA LYS A 102 12.66 -10.85 -12.91
C LYS A 102 13.33 -12.05 -12.24
N ASP A 103 13.05 -12.24 -10.95
CA ASP A 103 13.32 -13.51 -10.27
C ASP A 103 12.15 -14.47 -10.51
#